data_AF-A0A352W2C0-F1
#
_entry.id   AF-A0A352W2C0-F1
#
_cell.length_a   1.000
_cell.length_b   1.000
_cell.length_c   1.000
_cell.angle_alpha   90.00
_cell.angle_beta   90.00
_cell.angle_gamma   90.00
#
_symmetry.space_group_name_H-M   'P 1'
#
loop_
_entity.id
_entity.type
_entity.pdbx_description
1 polymer ?
#
loop_
_entity_poly.entity_id
_entity_poly.type
_entity_poly.pdbx_seq_one_letter_code
_entity_poly.pdbx_strand_id
1 'polypeptide(L)'
;MQALIDNRRYLIEAAPPRQSAKDLEAELKKFKARYLTILERGHAVCITDNAMGHLSFQGTELIKELSLPTAAGRVLLHLNTYHSGKNLDQILQTAAELGTTDILVITGDGSERLPKLAPREIGSDSINTSSVDLIKYIHREYPGKFTLGAAYNQYEPHDFEQKKLEEKIRAGAAFIIT
;
A
#
# COMPACT_ATOMS: atom_id res chain seq x y z
N MET A 1 -6.43 -10.44 5.85
CA MET A 1 -7.02 -9.69 6.99
C MET A 1 -7.72 -10.54 8.07
N GLN A 2 -8.71 -11.39 7.75
CA GLN A 2 -9.49 -12.17 8.76
C GLN A 2 -8.62 -12.93 9.77
N ALA A 3 -7.55 -13.59 9.31
CA ALA A 3 -6.62 -14.31 10.17
C ALA A 3 -5.91 -13.42 11.22
N LEU A 4 -5.77 -12.11 11.00
CA LEU A 4 -5.20 -11.21 12.01
C LEU A 4 -6.19 -10.98 13.16
N ILE A 5 -7.46 -10.78 12.83
CA ILE A 5 -8.55 -10.59 13.78
C ILE A 5 -8.71 -11.85 14.63
N ASP A 6 -8.83 -13.00 13.98
CA ASP A 6 -9.07 -14.29 14.65
C ASP A 6 -7.94 -14.66 15.63
N ASN A 7 -6.70 -14.32 15.27
CA ASN A 7 -5.52 -14.62 16.08
C ASN A 7 -5.08 -13.46 17.00
N ARG A 8 -5.87 -12.39 17.11
CA ARG A 8 -5.55 -11.18 17.90
C ARG A 8 -4.15 -10.61 17.61
N ARG A 9 -3.79 -10.59 16.32
CA ARG A 9 -2.52 -10.07 15.83
C ARG A 9 -2.68 -8.62 15.42
N TYR A 10 -1.68 -7.80 15.74
CA TYR A 10 -1.65 -6.42 15.30
C TYR A 10 -1.14 -6.32 13.86
N LEU A 11 -1.68 -5.34 13.13
CA LEU A 11 -1.07 -4.82 11.92
C LEU A 11 -0.23 -3.60 12.34
N ILE A 12 1.09 -3.71 12.21
CA ILE A 12 2.02 -2.69 12.71
C ILE A 12 2.64 -1.96 11.52
N GLU A 13 2.46 -0.63 11.49
CA GLU A 13 3.02 0.21 10.46
C GLU A 13 4.54 0.37 10.62
N ALA A 14 5.26 0.15 9.52
CA ALA A 14 6.69 0.29 9.41
C ALA A 14 7.02 1.21 8.23
N ALA A 15 7.21 2.49 8.52
CA ALA A 15 7.62 3.47 7.51
C ALA A 15 8.97 3.10 6.87
N PRO A 16 9.08 3.01 5.53
CA PRO A 16 10.33 2.75 4.85
C PRO A 16 11.32 3.92 5.05
N PRO A 17 12.64 3.67 4.93
CA PRO A 17 13.62 4.73 4.94
C PRO A 17 13.34 5.75 3.82
N ARG A 18 13.56 7.03 4.13
CA ARG A 18 13.49 8.11 3.12
C ARG A 18 14.69 8.00 2.20
N GLN A 19 14.52 8.34 0.91
CA GLN A 19 15.64 8.37 -0.03
C GLN A 19 16.69 9.44 0.33
N SER A 20 16.28 10.48 1.07
CA SER A 20 17.17 11.54 1.57
C SER A 20 17.84 11.21 2.91
N ALA A 21 17.86 9.94 3.33
CA ALA A 21 18.50 9.55 4.59
C ALA A 21 20.00 9.89 4.58
N LYS A 22 20.49 10.53 5.65
CA LYS A 22 21.92 10.88 5.80
C LYS A 22 22.80 9.64 5.92
N ASP A 23 22.31 8.63 6.63
CA ASP A 23 22.96 7.32 6.79
C ASP A 23 21.96 6.24 6.35
N LEU A 24 21.97 5.97 5.06
CA LEU A 24 21.04 5.02 4.46
C LEU A 24 21.26 3.59 4.98
N GLU A 25 22.51 3.18 5.20
CA GLU A 25 22.82 1.83 5.67
C GLU A 25 22.27 1.59 7.09
N ALA A 26 22.44 2.56 7.99
CA ALA A 26 21.87 2.47 9.34
C ALA A 26 20.34 2.42 9.31
N GLU A 27 19.69 3.22 8.45
CA GLU A 27 18.23 3.23 8.33
C GLU A 27 17.68 1.93 7.72
N LEU A 28 18.36 1.35 6.74
CA LEU A 28 18.02 0.03 6.18
C LEU A 28 18.15 -1.08 7.24
N LYS A 29 19.22 -1.05 8.06
CA LYS A 29 19.40 -2.00 9.17
C LYS A 29 18.28 -1.87 10.20
N LYS A 30 17.91 -0.65 10.60
CA LYS A 30 16.80 -0.40 11.52
C LYS A 30 15.46 -0.87 10.95
N PHE A 31 15.19 -0.59 9.68
CA PHE A 31 13.98 -1.03 9.00
C PHE A 31 13.90 -2.57 9.01
N LYS A 32 14.96 -3.26 8.60
CA LYS A 32 15.04 -4.73 8.61
C LYS A 32 14.82 -5.30 10.01
N ALA A 33 15.49 -4.76 11.02
CA ALA A 33 15.33 -5.21 12.40
C ALA A 33 13.89 -5.07 12.89
N ARG A 34 13.25 -3.92 12.62
CA ARG A 34 11.85 -3.69 12.99
C ARG A 34 10.90 -4.63 12.27
N TYR A 35 11.07 -4.79 10.95
CA TYR A 35 10.28 -5.70 10.13
C TYR A 35 10.31 -7.13 10.67
N LEU A 36 11.52 -7.66 10.92
CA LEU A 36 11.70 -9.02 11.45
C LEU A 36 11.12 -9.16 12.86
N THR A 37 11.34 -8.17 13.73
CA THR A 37 10.80 -8.20 15.11
C THR A 37 9.27 -8.27 15.12
N ILE A 38 8.58 -7.51 14.26
CA ILE A 38 7.12 -7.55 14.14
C ILE A 38 6.66 -8.96 13.76
N LEU A 39 7.30 -9.53 12.76
CA LEU A 39 7.00 -10.83 12.19
C LEU A 39 7.30 -12.00 13.14
N GLU A 40 8.39 -11.91 13.90
CA GLU A 40 8.81 -12.87 14.93
C GLU A 40 7.85 -12.89 16.12
N ARG A 41 7.29 -11.72 16.48
CA ARG A 41 6.22 -11.61 17.49
C ARG A 41 4.85 -12.06 16.98
N GLY A 42 4.77 -12.58 15.76
CA GLY A 42 3.55 -13.10 15.16
C GLY A 42 2.58 -12.03 14.68
N HIS A 43 3.01 -10.78 14.55
CA HIS A 43 2.20 -9.69 14.00
C HIS A 43 2.38 -9.57 12.48
N ALA A 44 1.53 -8.76 11.84
CA ALA A 44 1.70 -8.38 10.45
C ALA A 44 2.37 -7.01 10.34
N VAL A 45 3.16 -6.84 9.28
CA VAL A 45 3.82 -5.58 8.96
C VAL A 45 3.08 -4.87 7.84
N CYS A 46 2.90 -3.57 8.01
CA CYS A 46 2.28 -2.68 7.04
C CYS A 46 3.34 -1.67 6.56
N ILE A 47 3.68 -1.67 5.27
CA ILE A 47 4.72 -0.78 4.75
C ILE A 47 4.04 0.39 4.02
N THR A 48 4.30 1.62 4.48
CA THR A 48 3.72 2.82 3.89
C THR A 48 4.34 3.16 2.54
N ASP A 49 3.58 3.81 1.67
CA ASP A 49 4.04 4.29 0.37
C ASP A 49 4.03 5.82 0.35
N ASN A 50 5.22 6.40 0.35
CA ASN A 50 5.48 7.84 0.32
C ASN A 50 4.60 8.66 1.30
N ALA A 51 4.53 8.21 2.57
CA ALA A 51 3.70 8.85 3.58
C ALA A 51 3.99 10.37 3.70
N MET A 52 2.94 11.19 3.75
CA MET A 52 3.02 12.66 3.79
C MET A 52 3.79 13.26 2.59
N GLY A 53 3.78 12.58 1.43
CA GLY A 53 4.48 13.02 0.22
C GLY A 53 6.01 12.90 0.30
N HIS A 54 6.55 12.23 1.32
CA HIS A 54 7.98 12.03 1.50
C HIS A 54 8.49 10.87 0.65
N LEU A 55 9.35 11.19 -0.32
CA LEU A 55 9.97 10.21 -1.20
C LEU A 55 10.79 9.18 -0.39
N SER A 56 10.28 7.96 -0.36
CA SER A 56 10.82 6.83 0.40
C SER A 56 11.03 5.63 -0.51
N PHE A 57 11.84 4.67 -0.05
CA PHE A 57 12.01 3.42 -0.78
C PHE A 57 10.70 2.63 -0.84
N GLN A 58 10.46 1.97 -1.97
CA GLN A 58 9.24 1.20 -2.17
C GLN A 58 9.25 -0.08 -1.33
N GLY A 59 8.09 -0.49 -0.81
CA GLY A 59 8.03 -1.66 0.06
C GLY A 59 8.47 -2.95 -0.63
N THR A 60 8.08 -3.14 -1.89
CA THR A 60 8.49 -4.30 -2.71
C THR A 60 9.98 -4.32 -3.00
N GLU A 61 10.59 -3.16 -3.25
CA GLU A 61 12.04 -2.98 -3.40
C GLU A 61 12.77 -3.39 -2.12
N LEU A 62 12.34 -2.89 -0.96
CA LEU A 62 12.97 -3.21 0.32
C LEU A 62 12.85 -4.70 0.65
N ILE A 63 11.70 -5.32 0.40
CA ILE A 63 11.50 -6.75 0.63
C ILE A 63 12.51 -7.56 -0.20
N LYS A 64 12.65 -7.21 -1.48
CA LYS A 64 13.57 -7.89 -2.40
C LYS A 64 15.03 -7.69 -2.00
N GLU A 65 15.47 -6.45 -1.87
CA GLU A 65 16.87 -6.09 -1.61
C GLU A 65 17.37 -6.57 -0.25
N LEU A 66 16.51 -6.52 0.78
CA LEU A 66 16.88 -6.95 2.13
C LEU A 66 16.59 -8.43 2.38
N SER A 67 16.09 -9.16 1.37
CA SER A 67 15.67 -10.56 1.43
C SER A 67 14.72 -10.82 2.59
N LEU A 68 13.69 -9.99 2.71
CA LEU A 68 12.72 -10.06 3.80
C LEU A 68 11.68 -11.15 3.52
N PRO A 69 11.29 -11.94 4.54
CA PRO A 69 10.29 -12.98 4.35
C PRO A 69 8.91 -12.37 4.10
N THR A 70 8.21 -12.89 3.10
CA THR A 70 6.81 -12.57 2.80
C THR A 70 5.92 -13.77 3.11
N ALA A 71 4.68 -13.51 3.49
CA ALA A 71 3.63 -14.52 3.60
C ALA A 71 2.27 -13.84 3.55
N ALA A 72 1.30 -14.51 2.94
CA ALA A 72 -0.09 -14.05 2.89
C ALA A 72 -0.61 -13.75 4.31
N GLY A 73 -1.29 -12.61 4.48
CA GLY A 73 -1.79 -12.17 5.77
C GLY A 73 -0.73 -11.73 6.79
N ARG A 74 0.55 -11.67 6.40
CA ARG A 74 1.65 -11.18 7.27
C ARG A 74 2.29 -9.87 6.78
N VAL A 75 2.12 -9.54 5.50
CA VAL A 75 2.67 -8.32 4.90
C VAL A 75 1.55 -7.62 4.17
N LEU A 76 1.36 -6.34 4.48
CA LEU A 76 0.47 -5.44 3.78
C LEU A 76 1.29 -4.30 3.18
N LEU A 77 1.05 -3.98 1.91
CA LEU A 77 1.67 -2.84 1.25
C LEU A 77 0.65 -1.71 1.10
N HIS A 78 1.01 -0.49 1.50
CA HIS A 78 0.28 0.68 1.02
C HIS A 78 0.63 0.87 -0.46
N LEU A 79 -0.35 1.33 -1.22
CA LEU A 79 -0.16 1.74 -2.60
C LEU A 79 -1.01 2.97 -2.88
N ASN A 80 -0.36 4.07 -3.22
CA ASN A 80 -1.03 5.34 -3.47
C ASN A 80 -1.13 5.69 -4.97
N THR A 81 -1.71 6.85 -5.30
CA THR A 81 -1.88 7.30 -6.70
C THR A 81 -0.71 8.14 -7.24
N TYR A 82 0.38 8.24 -6.49
CA TYR A 82 1.55 9.05 -6.80
C TYR A 82 2.69 8.23 -7.37
N HIS A 83 2.39 7.56 -8.49
CA HIS A 83 3.32 6.82 -9.34
C HIS A 83 3.05 7.11 -10.81
N SER A 84 4.05 6.90 -11.67
CA SER A 84 3.78 6.74 -13.11
C SER A 84 3.09 5.39 -13.35
N GLY A 85 2.38 5.22 -14.47
CA GLY A 85 1.75 3.93 -14.80
C GLY A 85 2.77 2.79 -14.85
N LYS A 86 3.94 3.03 -15.45
CA LYS A 86 5.03 2.05 -15.49
C LYS A 86 5.51 1.63 -14.10
N ASN A 87 5.68 2.59 -13.18
CA ASN A 87 6.13 2.28 -11.83
C ASN A 87 5.05 1.51 -11.06
N LEU A 88 3.78 1.89 -11.22
CA LEU A 88 2.65 1.17 -10.63
C LEU A 88 2.65 -0.31 -11.08
N ASP A 89 2.78 -0.56 -12.38
CA ASP A 89 2.81 -1.93 -12.91
C ASP A 89 3.99 -2.73 -12.38
N GLN A 90 5.16 -2.11 -12.30
CA GLN A 90 6.34 -2.76 -11.73
C GLN A 90 6.15 -3.09 -10.24
N ILE A 91 5.53 -2.20 -9.47
CA ILE A 91 5.22 -2.44 -8.05
C ILE A 91 4.28 -3.63 -7.92
N LEU A 92 3.18 -3.65 -8.68
CA LEU A 92 2.18 -4.73 -8.63
C LEU A 92 2.78 -6.07 -9.08
N GLN A 93 3.54 -6.08 -10.18
CA GLN A 93 4.23 -7.27 -10.64
C GLN A 93 5.20 -7.80 -9.57
N THR A 94 6.01 -6.94 -8.99
CA THR A 94 6.97 -7.33 -7.94
C THR A 94 6.24 -7.85 -6.69
N ALA A 95 5.12 -7.22 -6.30
CA ALA A 95 4.31 -7.69 -5.18
C ALA A 95 3.76 -9.10 -5.43
N ALA A 96 3.27 -9.38 -6.64
CA ALA A 96 2.79 -10.70 -7.04
C ALA A 96 3.90 -11.75 -7.03
N GLU A 97 5.08 -11.43 -7.57
CA GLU A 97 6.26 -12.32 -7.58
C GLU A 97 6.75 -12.64 -6.16
N LEU A 98 6.70 -11.66 -5.26
CA LEU A 98 7.06 -11.82 -3.85
C LEU A 98 5.96 -12.54 -3.03
N GLY A 99 4.81 -12.86 -3.61
CA GLY A 99 3.69 -13.48 -2.89
C GLY A 99 3.04 -12.59 -1.84
N THR A 100 3.22 -11.27 -1.95
CA THR A 100 2.55 -10.29 -1.09
C THR A 100 1.15 -10.04 -1.65
N THR A 101 0.13 -10.48 -0.92
CA THR A 101 -1.24 -10.55 -1.43
C THR A 101 -2.18 -9.49 -0.85
N ASP A 102 -1.83 -8.83 0.26
CA ASP A 102 -2.66 -7.78 0.87
C ASP A 102 -2.12 -6.38 0.49
N ILE A 103 -2.96 -5.52 -0.11
CA ILE A 103 -2.62 -4.14 -0.49
C ILE A 103 -3.66 -3.18 0.09
N LEU A 104 -3.23 -2.14 0.81
CA LEU A 104 -4.09 -1.02 1.20
C LEU A 104 -3.99 0.08 0.13
N VAL A 105 -5.07 0.28 -0.61
CA VAL A 105 -5.13 1.30 -1.65
C VAL A 105 -5.58 2.62 -1.04
N ILE A 106 -4.78 3.65 -1.26
CA ILE A 106 -5.03 5.01 -0.77
C ILE A 106 -4.88 6.01 -1.92
N THR A 107 -5.54 7.17 -1.83
CA THR A 107 -5.24 8.24 -2.80
C THR A 107 -3.83 8.79 -2.55
N GLY A 108 -3.46 8.93 -1.27
CA GLY A 108 -2.15 9.39 -0.80
C GLY A 108 -2.00 10.90 -0.80
N ASP A 109 -0.86 11.35 -0.28
CA ASP A 109 -0.45 12.75 -0.28
C ASP A 109 0.64 12.96 -1.33
N GLY A 110 0.43 13.95 -2.19
CA GLY A 110 1.37 14.28 -3.25
C GLY A 110 2.51 15.17 -2.81
N SER A 111 3.51 15.30 -3.68
CA SER A 111 4.48 16.38 -3.65
C SER A 111 4.95 16.71 -5.06
N GLU A 112 5.62 17.85 -5.26
CA GLU A 112 6.20 18.22 -6.57
C GLU A 112 7.17 17.17 -7.12
N ARG A 113 7.72 16.31 -6.25
CA ARG A 113 8.69 15.28 -6.60
C ARG A 113 8.06 13.94 -6.98
N LEU A 114 6.76 13.77 -6.72
CA LEU A 114 6.06 12.52 -6.96
C LEU A 114 5.14 12.64 -8.18
N PRO A 115 5.33 11.82 -9.23
CA PRO A 115 4.43 11.83 -10.38
C PRO A 115 3.04 11.40 -9.93
N LYS A 116 2.00 12.15 -10.30
CA LYS A 116 0.61 11.73 -10.08
C LYS A 116 0.14 10.90 -11.28
N LEU A 117 -0.38 9.72 -11.00
CA LEU A 117 -0.89 8.80 -11.99
C LEU A 117 -2.02 9.47 -12.80
N ALA A 118 -1.89 9.50 -14.13
CA ALA A 118 -2.93 10.05 -14.98
C ALA A 118 -4.07 9.03 -15.17
N PRO A 119 -5.34 9.46 -15.19
CA PRO A 119 -6.48 8.55 -15.36
C PRO A 119 -6.36 7.63 -16.58
N ARG A 120 -5.87 8.17 -17.70
CA ARG A 120 -5.63 7.42 -18.95
C ARG A 120 -4.62 6.28 -18.80
N GLU A 121 -3.66 6.37 -17.88
CA GLU A 121 -2.64 5.33 -17.67
C GLU A 121 -3.24 4.06 -17.06
N ILE A 122 -4.39 4.17 -16.39
CA ILE A 122 -5.13 3.05 -15.80
C ILE A 122 -6.47 2.80 -16.49
N GLY A 123 -6.76 3.49 -17.59
CA GLY A 123 -8.03 3.40 -18.31
C GLY A 123 -9.23 3.88 -17.49
N SER A 124 -9.05 4.95 -16.71
CA SER A 124 -10.14 5.64 -16.00
C SER A 124 -10.59 6.90 -16.76
N ASP A 125 -11.90 7.10 -16.80
CA ASP A 125 -12.55 8.32 -17.35
C ASP A 125 -12.65 9.45 -16.31
N SER A 126 -12.16 9.23 -15.09
CA SER A 126 -12.17 10.23 -14.02
C SER A 126 -11.30 11.43 -14.38
N ILE A 127 -11.66 12.63 -13.86
CA ILE A 127 -10.86 13.85 -14.05
C ILE A 127 -9.48 13.71 -13.36
N ASN A 128 -9.47 13.08 -12.18
CA ASN A 128 -8.28 12.80 -11.39
C ASN A 128 -8.33 11.35 -10.92
N THR A 129 -7.17 10.70 -10.89
CA THR A 129 -7.04 9.35 -10.34
C THR A 129 -7.30 9.35 -8.84
N SER A 130 -8.16 8.42 -8.42
CA SER A 130 -8.53 8.18 -7.02
C SER A 130 -8.19 6.74 -6.59
N SER A 131 -8.29 6.47 -5.29
CA SER A 131 -8.22 5.09 -4.76
C SER A 131 -9.28 4.16 -5.36
N VAL A 132 -10.46 4.68 -5.72
CA VAL A 132 -11.52 3.88 -6.38
C VAL A 132 -11.07 3.44 -7.77
N ASP A 133 -10.46 4.34 -8.55
CA ASP A 133 -9.93 4.01 -9.88
C ASP A 133 -8.82 2.97 -9.78
N LEU A 134 -7.94 3.12 -8.79
CA LEU A 134 -6.82 2.22 -8.57
C LEU A 134 -7.28 0.82 -8.12
N ILE A 135 -8.31 0.71 -7.27
CA ILE A 135 -8.91 -0.58 -6.92
C ILE A 135 -9.48 -1.28 -8.16
N LYS A 136 -10.23 -0.56 -9.00
CA LYS A 136 -10.78 -1.12 -10.25
C LYS A 136 -9.69 -1.57 -11.21
N TYR A 137 -8.63 -0.77 -11.34
CA TYR A 137 -7.46 -1.09 -12.14
C TYR A 137 -6.83 -2.41 -11.71
N ILE A 138 -6.50 -2.55 -10.42
CA ILE A 138 -5.81 -3.73 -9.89
C ILE A 138 -6.68 -4.98 -10.05
N HIS A 139 -7.99 -4.90 -9.79
CA HIS A 139 -8.90 -6.04 -10.01
C HIS A 139 -8.99 -6.46 -11.48
N ARG A 140 -8.92 -5.50 -12.42
CA ARG A 140 -8.97 -5.77 -13.86
C ARG A 140 -7.67 -6.42 -14.36
N GLU A 141 -6.51 -5.86 -14.01
CA GLU A 141 -5.21 -6.32 -14.53
C GLU A 141 -4.67 -7.54 -13.76
N TYR A 142 -5.01 -7.69 -12.48
CA TYR A 142 -4.50 -8.74 -11.60
C TYR A 142 -5.65 -9.52 -10.92
N PRO A 143 -6.54 -10.16 -11.70
CA PRO A 143 -7.74 -10.80 -11.17
C PRO A 143 -7.40 -11.90 -10.16
N GLY A 144 -7.94 -11.77 -8.95
CA GLY A 144 -7.76 -12.75 -7.86
C GLY A 144 -6.35 -12.80 -7.27
N LYS A 145 -5.44 -11.89 -7.64
CA LYS A 145 -4.06 -11.88 -7.11
C LYS A 145 -3.94 -11.16 -5.78
N PHE A 146 -4.72 -10.10 -5.58
CA PHE A 146 -4.62 -9.24 -4.41
C PHE A 146 -5.93 -9.16 -3.63
N THR A 147 -5.82 -9.14 -2.31
CA THR A 147 -6.87 -8.69 -1.39
C THR A 147 -6.66 -7.21 -1.14
N LEU A 148 -7.59 -6.39 -1.65
CA LEU A 148 -7.46 -4.94 -1.60
C LEU A 148 -8.21 -4.36 -0.40
N GLY A 149 -7.56 -3.47 0.32
CA GLY A 149 -8.16 -2.66 1.37
C GLY A 149 -8.36 -1.22 0.94
N ALA A 150 -9.22 -0.53 1.67
CA ALA A 150 -9.48 0.90 1.52
C ALA A 150 -9.22 1.65 2.83
N ALA A 151 -8.63 2.84 2.74
CA ALA A 151 -8.60 3.77 3.88
C ALA A 151 -9.96 4.47 4.06
N TYR A 152 -10.35 4.75 5.31
CA TYR A 152 -11.54 5.52 5.68
C TYR A 152 -11.17 6.62 6.68
N ASN A 153 -11.40 7.89 6.33
CA ASN A 153 -11.07 9.00 7.23
C ASN A 153 -12.26 9.41 8.10
N GLN A 154 -12.29 8.96 9.35
CA GLN A 154 -13.35 9.29 10.32
C GLN A 154 -13.42 10.77 10.71
N TYR A 155 -12.44 11.59 10.32
CA TYR A 155 -12.39 13.02 10.62
C TYR A 155 -12.95 13.90 9.48
N GLU A 156 -13.18 13.34 8.30
CA GLU A 156 -13.85 14.05 7.19
C GLU A 156 -15.37 14.13 7.39
N PRO A 157 -16.08 15.06 6.72
CA PRO A 157 -17.53 15.11 6.78
C PRO A 157 -18.17 13.75 6.45
N HIS A 158 -18.99 13.26 7.38
CA HIS A 158 -19.50 11.88 7.36
C HIS A 158 -20.18 11.51 6.04
N ASP A 159 -21.11 12.33 5.54
CA ASP A 159 -21.84 12.06 4.30
C ASP A 159 -20.91 11.96 3.08
N PHE A 160 -19.80 12.69 3.08
CA PHE A 160 -18.84 12.69 1.99
C PHE A 160 -17.95 11.44 2.05
N GLU A 161 -17.39 11.12 3.22
CA GLU A 161 -16.53 9.96 3.36
C GLU A 161 -17.30 8.63 3.26
N GLN A 162 -18.56 8.60 3.74
CA GLN A 162 -19.43 7.43 3.62
C GLN A 162 -19.73 7.09 2.15
N LYS A 163 -20.06 8.08 1.32
CA LYS A 163 -20.28 7.87 -0.12
C LYS A 163 -19.01 7.34 -0.82
N LYS A 164 -17.85 7.90 -0.49
CA LYS A 164 -16.57 7.40 -1.01
C LYS A 164 -16.29 5.97 -0.56
N LEU A 165 -16.58 5.64 0.69
CA LEU A 165 -16.42 4.29 1.20
C LEU A 165 -17.29 3.30 0.42
N GLU A 166 -18.57 3.63 0.18
CA GLU A 166 -19.47 2.81 -0.64
C GLU A 166 -18.96 2.62 -2.07
N GLU A 167 -18.34 3.63 -2.66
CA GLU A 167 -17.68 3.50 -3.98
C GLU A 167 -16.46 2.57 -3.93
N LYS A 168 -15.62 2.67 -2.89
CA LYS A 168 -14.46 1.78 -2.69
C LYS A 168 -14.89 0.33 -2.48
N ILE A 169 -15.95 0.09 -1.71
CA ILE A 169 -16.53 -1.24 -1.50
C ILE A 169 -17.10 -1.79 -2.82
N ARG A 170 -17.88 -0.99 -3.56
CA ARG A 170 -18.41 -1.38 -4.88
C ARG A 170 -17.31 -1.67 -5.91
N ALA A 171 -16.17 -0.98 -5.81
CA ALA A 171 -15.00 -1.25 -6.63
C ALA A 171 -14.28 -2.56 -6.27
N GLY A 172 -14.57 -3.14 -5.10
CA GLY A 172 -14.04 -4.43 -4.67
C GLY A 172 -13.04 -4.37 -3.50
N ALA A 173 -13.09 -3.33 -2.66
CA ALA A 173 -12.35 -3.35 -1.40
C ALA A 173 -12.91 -4.44 -0.46
N ALA A 174 -12.03 -5.29 0.06
CA ALA A 174 -12.35 -6.43 0.93
C ALA A 174 -12.20 -6.13 2.43
N PHE A 175 -11.47 -5.07 2.78
CA PHE A 175 -11.32 -4.62 4.17
C PHE A 175 -11.10 -3.10 4.23
N ILE A 176 -11.27 -2.55 5.43
CA ILE A 176 -11.17 -1.11 5.69
C ILE A 176 -10.17 -0.89 6.83
N ILE A 177 -9.34 0.14 6.71
CA ILE A 177 -8.48 0.67 7.78
C ILE A 177 -8.84 2.15 8.00
N THR A 178 -9.08 2.52 9.25
CA THR A 178 -9.43 3.89 9.66
C THR A 178 -8.22 4.76 9.94
#